data_AF-A0A9W8TQY4-F1
#
_entry.id   AF-A0A9W8TQY4-F1
#
_cell.length_a   1.000
_cell.length_b   1.000
_cell.length_c   1.000
_cell.angle_alpha   90.00
_cell.angle_beta   90.00
_cell.angle_gamma   90.00
#
_symmetry.space_group_name_H-M   'P 1'
#
loop_
_entity.id
_entity.type
_entity.pdbx_description
1 polymer ?
#
loop_
_entity_poly.entity_id
_entity_poly.type
_entity_poly.pdbx_seq_one_letter_code
_entity_poly.pdbx_strand_id
1 'polypeptide(L)'
;MAPLYRYLLAALALGAVVSGETKQQARWRIARSRSQFTHIPKDYAAHVLEQALQNETICKKDYEDYINPEIFDHWDQGHVHASNLASCIFNNLPEWAKAEFTTVSIALGLIPPTLLAVGPDTSGIALLSLRRPLLATALAFGSPALRIGQDPVEILKSAPKVMFGVDARPGPSWRRWPIVAAIIVVEYAIAAAAVFNVAYQVSFLTYQAVCWAAIQLFQTPLVPETAAPLFWVLIVVPVTFMCEYAIRWRVKKRAYEGSSLETGSDTTTRSPIFWVADWVCSELTPWMYVETYGFQTEDEGPAWLLFTYFVNLTSLAHVLMGSILLSSIFFVGFRNAVITVTTFLAGALGCRLVMSFELYWMKRQYGWERLHDLKRQDSVEI
;
A
#
# COMPACT_ATOMS: atom_id res chain seq x y z
N MET A 1 -8.72 20.10 6.52
CA MET A 1 -9.08 19.28 5.35
C MET A 1 -8.75 19.91 3.98
N ALA A 2 -8.26 21.16 3.88
CA ALA A 2 -7.97 21.80 2.58
C ALA A 2 -6.56 21.64 1.94
N PRO A 3 -5.46 21.29 2.65
CA PRO A 3 -4.13 21.32 2.01
C PRO A 3 -3.79 20.06 1.20
N LEU A 4 -4.26 18.88 1.60
CA LEU A 4 -3.89 17.60 0.96
C LEU A 4 -4.51 17.40 -0.45
N TYR A 5 -5.72 17.91 -0.67
CA TYR A 5 -6.38 17.94 -1.98
C TYR A 5 -5.57 18.71 -3.03
N ARG A 6 -4.85 19.75 -2.63
CA ARG A 6 -4.01 20.56 -3.53
C ARG A 6 -2.75 19.81 -3.96
N TYR A 7 -2.17 18.97 -3.11
CA TYR A 7 -1.00 18.16 -3.45
C TYR A 7 -1.36 16.97 -4.34
N LEU A 8 -2.54 16.37 -4.14
CA LEU A 8 -3.03 15.25 -4.96
C LEU A 8 -3.47 15.72 -6.36
N LEU A 9 -4.09 16.90 -6.45
CA LEU A 9 -4.32 17.57 -7.74
C LEU A 9 -3.04 18.09 -8.37
N ALA A 10 -2.05 18.55 -7.60
CA ALA A 10 -0.75 18.93 -8.15
C ALA A 10 0.01 17.72 -8.70
N ALA A 11 -0.07 16.54 -8.06
CA ALA A 11 0.51 15.30 -8.55
C ALA A 11 -0.20 14.78 -9.82
N LEU A 12 -1.54 14.87 -9.87
CA LEU A 12 -2.32 14.55 -11.08
C LEU A 12 -2.14 15.60 -12.20
N ALA A 13 -1.92 16.86 -11.86
CA ALA A 13 -1.66 17.93 -12.82
C ALA A 13 -0.20 17.92 -13.32
N LEU A 14 0.77 17.50 -12.51
CA LEU A 14 2.16 17.33 -12.94
C LEU A 14 2.31 16.18 -13.95
N GLY A 15 1.44 15.17 -13.91
CA GLY A 15 1.31 14.16 -14.96
C GLY A 15 0.71 14.68 -16.28
N ALA A 16 0.06 15.85 -16.28
CA ALA A 16 -0.62 16.43 -17.43
C ALA A 16 0.16 17.56 -18.13
N VAL A 17 1.29 18.02 -17.57
CA VAL A 17 2.05 19.18 -18.08
C VAL A 17 3.23 18.79 -18.99
N VAL A 18 3.57 17.51 -19.10
CA VAL A 18 4.58 17.03 -20.06
C VAL A 18 3.89 16.48 -21.30
N SER A 19 3.51 17.37 -22.23
CA SER A 19 3.58 17.13 -23.69
C SER A 19 2.89 18.26 -24.44
N GLY A 20 3.71 19.20 -24.91
CA GLY A 20 3.34 20.21 -25.89
C GLY A 20 3.60 19.73 -27.32
N GLU A 21 3.40 18.43 -27.64
CA GLU A 21 3.51 17.93 -29.01
C GLU A 21 2.13 17.51 -29.55
N THR A 22 1.59 18.36 -30.44
CA THR A 22 0.55 18.11 -31.45
C THR A 22 -0.51 17.03 -31.12
N LYS A 23 -1.63 17.47 -30.53
CA LYS A 23 -2.84 16.70 -30.15
C LYS A 23 -3.49 15.79 -31.20
N GLN A 24 -3.11 15.85 -32.48
CA GLN A 24 -3.71 15.04 -33.54
C GLN A 24 -2.92 13.76 -33.87
N GLN A 25 -1.60 13.73 -33.69
CA GLN A 25 -0.79 12.52 -33.93
C GLN A 25 -0.66 11.63 -32.68
N ALA A 26 -0.78 12.21 -31.48
CA ALA A 26 -0.75 11.47 -30.22
C ALA A 26 -2.01 10.63 -29.95
N ARG A 27 -3.09 10.84 -30.71
CA ARG A 27 -4.41 10.24 -30.44
C ARG A 27 -4.50 8.75 -30.82
N TRP A 28 -3.52 8.24 -31.56
CA TRP A 28 -3.55 6.89 -32.15
C TRP A 28 -2.31 6.03 -31.84
N ARG A 29 -1.35 6.57 -31.08
CA ARG A 29 -0.09 5.90 -30.73
C ARG A 29 -0.18 5.39 -29.30
N ILE A 30 0.20 4.14 -29.07
CA ILE A 30 0.38 3.61 -27.72
C ILE A 30 1.84 3.81 -27.30
N ALA A 31 2.07 4.22 -26.05
CA ALA A 31 3.41 4.29 -25.48
C ALA A 31 3.93 2.87 -25.21
N ARG A 32 5.01 2.45 -25.89
CA ARG A 32 5.66 1.14 -25.72
C ARG A 32 6.91 1.27 -24.85
N SER A 33 7.11 0.36 -23.90
CA SER A 33 8.39 0.25 -23.21
C SER A 33 9.47 -0.30 -24.12
N ARG A 34 10.73 0.07 -23.89
CA ARG A 34 11.90 -0.50 -24.60
C ARG A 34 12.91 -1.13 -23.63
N SER A 35 12.62 -1.06 -22.33
CA SER A 35 13.55 -1.48 -21.28
C SER A 35 13.42 -2.96 -20.93
N GLN A 36 12.23 -3.56 -21.12
CA GLN A 36 11.92 -4.91 -20.61
C GLN A 36 12.85 -5.99 -21.17
N PHE A 37 13.05 -5.99 -22.49
CA PHE A 37 13.90 -6.97 -23.15
C PHE A 37 15.39 -6.59 -23.20
N THR A 38 15.74 -5.36 -22.80
CA THR A 38 17.14 -4.88 -22.78
C THR A 38 17.80 -5.08 -21.41
N HIS A 39 17.02 -5.10 -20.32
CA HIS A 39 17.52 -5.18 -18.95
C HIS A 39 17.18 -6.52 -18.27
N ILE A 40 16.98 -7.59 -19.06
CA ILE A 40 16.75 -8.93 -18.52
C ILE A 40 17.95 -9.32 -17.64
N PRO A 41 17.73 -9.89 -16.43
CA PRO A 41 18.82 -10.22 -15.51
C PRO A 41 19.88 -11.07 -16.19
N LYS A 42 21.16 -10.67 -16.09
CA LYS A 42 22.30 -11.28 -16.79
C LYS A 42 22.42 -12.79 -16.55
N ASP A 43 22.16 -13.23 -15.32
CA ASP A 43 22.16 -14.63 -14.91
C ASP A 43 21.20 -15.48 -15.76
N TYR A 44 20.09 -14.89 -16.21
CA TYR A 44 19.08 -15.55 -17.03
C TYR A 44 19.27 -15.27 -18.52
N ALA A 45 19.67 -14.04 -18.85
CA ALA A 45 19.97 -13.63 -20.22
C ALA A 45 21.05 -14.53 -20.85
N ALA A 46 22.11 -14.85 -20.11
CA ALA A 46 23.22 -15.67 -20.60
C ALA A 46 22.86 -17.13 -20.90
N HIS A 47 21.86 -17.70 -20.22
CA HIS A 47 21.51 -19.12 -20.36
C HIS A 47 20.34 -19.38 -21.30
N VAL A 48 19.40 -18.44 -21.39
CA VAL A 48 18.09 -18.69 -22.01
C VAL A 48 17.80 -17.70 -23.14
N LEU A 49 18.08 -16.42 -22.91
CA LEU A 49 17.86 -15.38 -23.91
C LEU A 49 18.97 -15.39 -24.97
N GLU A 50 20.21 -15.63 -24.56
CA GLU A 50 21.34 -15.80 -25.47
C GLU A 50 21.14 -17.00 -26.39
N GLN A 51 20.59 -18.14 -25.96
CA GLN A 51 20.29 -19.22 -26.92
C GLN A 51 19.23 -18.82 -27.97
N ALA A 52 18.21 -18.08 -27.56
CA ALA A 52 17.16 -17.61 -28.47
C ALA A 52 17.62 -16.43 -29.38
N LEU A 53 18.60 -15.65 -28.92
CA LEU A 53 19.14 -14.46 -29.63
C LEU A 53 20.46 -14.74 -30.38
N GLN A 54 21.27 -15.70 -29.95
CA GLN A 54 22.55 -16.12 -30.58
C GLN A 54 22.32 -16.91 -31.86
N ASN A 55 21.13 -17.51 -32.03
CA ASN A 55 20.67 -17.86 -33.37
C ASN A 55 20.23 -16.55 -34.05
N GLU A 56 21.23 -15.77 -34.49
CA GLU A 56 21.16 -14.37 -34.94
C GLU A 56 20.09 -14.08 -36.02
N THR A 57 19.41 -15.11 -36.53
CA THR A 57 18.42 -15.04 -37.61
C THR A 57 16.96 -15.17 -37.15
N ILE A 58 16.65 -15.72 -35.97
CA ILE A 58 15.25 -16.13 -35.69
C ILE A 58 14.40 -14.99 -35.11
N CYS A 59 14.83 -14.34 -34.02
CA CYS A 59 14.03 -13.28 -33.37
C CYS A 59 14.67 -11.89 -33.43
N LYS A 60 15.79 -11.73 -34.16
CA LYS A 60 16.53 -10.46 -34.25
C LYS A 60 15.71 -9.35 -34.89
N LYS A 61 14.93 -9.67 -35.92
CA LYS A 61 14.05 -8.70 -36.60
C LYS A 61 13.00 -8.14 -35.64
N ASP A 62 12.30 -9.01 -34.90
CA ASP A 62 11.28 -8.58 -33.94
C ASP A 62 11.89 -7.75 -32.80
N TYR A 63 13.14 -8.05 -32.42
CA TYR A 63 13.89 -7.28 -31.42
C TYR A 63 14.27 -5.88 -31.93
N GLU A 64 14.77 -5.78 -33.16
CA GLU A 64 15.07 -4.51 -33.82
C GLU A 64 13.79 -3.65 -33.97
N ASP A 65 12.68 -4.26 -34.40
CA ASP A 65 11.38 -3.58 -34.52
C ASP A 65 10.84 -3.09 -33.16
N TYR A 66 11.08 -3.86 -32.09
CA TYR A 66 10.72 -3.49 -30.72
C TYR A 66 11.56 -2.33 -30.17
N ILE A 67 12.85 -2.26 -30.47
CA ILE A 67 13.73 -1.18 -29.99
C ILE A 67 13.59 0.09 -30.84
N ASN A 68 13.26 -0.05 -32.13
CA ASN A 68 13.24 1.07 -33.06
C ASN A 68 12.28 2.18 -32.60
N PRO A 69 12.78 3.42 -32.40
CA PRO A 69 11.95 4.54 -31.98
C PRO A 69 10.95 5.05 -33.02
N GLU A 70 11.21 4.78 -34.29
CA GLU A 70 10.43 5.26 -35.43
C GLU A 70 9.17 4.42 -35.67
N ILE A 71 9.14 3.20 -35.11
CA ILE A 71 8.02 2.27 -35.23
C ILE A 71 7.11 2.43 -34.01
N PHE A 72 5.81 2.63 -34.25
CA PHE A 72 4.81 2.87 -33.23
C PHE A 72 3.73 1.80 -33.24
N ASP A 73 3.26 1.43 -32.06
CA ASP A 73 2.07 0.58 -31.90
C ASP A 73 0.80 1.42 -32.10
N HIS A 74 -0.15 0.87 -32.86
CA HIS A 74 -1.47 1.48 -33.04
C HIS A 74 -2.48 0.95 -32.02
N TRP A 75 -3.36 1.82 -31.54
CA TRP A 75 -4.36 1.51 -30.52
C TRP A 75 -5.33 0.36 -30.87
N ASP A 76 -5.61 0.15 -32.16
CA ASP A 76 -6.50 -0.90 -32.67
C ASP A 76 -5.84 -2.28 -32.67
N GLN A 77 -4.50 -2.33 -32.72
CA GLN A 77 -3.73 -3.56 -32.77
C GLN A 77 -3.05 -3.88 -31.43
N GLY A 78 -3.00 -2.92 -30.50
CA GLY A 78 -2.34 -3.08 -29.21
C GLY A 78 -0.81 -3.09 -29.34
N HIS A 79 -0.14 -3.68 -28.35
CA HIS A 79 1.32 -3.77 -28.29
C HIS A 79 1.87 -4.89 -29.19
N VAL A 80 1.71 -4.76 -30.50
CA VAL A 80 2.04 -5.80 -31.50
C VAL A 80 3.52 -6.18 -31.44
N HIS A 81 4.41 -5.20 -31.40
CA HIS A 81 5.85 -5.47 -31.44
C HIS A 81 6.36 -6.17 -30.18
N ALA A 82 5.84 -5.80 -29.00
CA ALA A 82 6.16 -6.49 -27.75
C ALA A 82 5.60 -7.93 -27.75
N SER A 83 4.37 -8.11 -28.23
CA SER A 83 3.71 -9.42 -28.34
C SER A 83 4.42 -10.35 -29.32
N ASN A 84 4.83 -9.85 -30.49
CA ASN A 84 5.54 -10.61 -31.52
C ASN A 84 6.92 -11.07 -31.02
N LEU A 85 7.70 -10.16 -30.43
CA LEU A 85 9.00 -10.51 -29.85
C LEU A 85 8.86 -11.53 -28.72
N ALA A 86 7.93 -11.31 -27.79
CA ALA A 86 7.65 -12.26 -26.71
C ALA A 86 7.26 -13.64 -27.26
N SER A 87 6.41 -13.69 -28.30
CA SER A 87 5.98 -14.93 -28.94
C SER A 87 7.13 -15.64 -29.66
N CYS A 88 7.99 -14.89 -30.37
CA CYS A 88 9.15 -15.44 -31.04
C CYS A 88 10.12 -16.08 -30.03
N ILE A 89 10.44 -15.36 -28.96
CA ILE A 89 11.31 -15.89 -27.89
C ILE A 89 10.63 -17.12 -27.28
N PHE A 90 9.36 -17.02 -26.88
CA PHE A 90 8.64 -18.14 -26.24
C PHE A 90 8.63 -19.39 -27.10
N ASN A 91 8.41 -19.30 -28.42
CA ASN A 91 8.38 -20.45 -29.31
C ASN A 91 9.73 -21.17 -29.40
N ASN A 92 10.84 -20.42 -29.37
CA ASN A 92 12.20 -20.96 -29.50
C ASN A 92 12.82 -21.43 -28.17
N LEU A 93 12.12 -21.27 -27.05
CA LEU A 93 12.59 -21.73 -25.75
C LEU A 93 12.46 -23.25 -25.60
N PRO A 94 13.43 -23.90 -24.92
CA PRO A 94 13.33 -25.32 -24.62
C PRO A 94 12.17 -25.59 -23.66
N GLU A 95 11.60 -26.80 -23.74
CA GLU A 95 10.39 -27.16 -22.98
C GLU A 95 10.56 -27.03 -21.46
N TRP A 96 11.75 -27.34 -20.93
CA TRP A 96 12.04 -27.19 -19.51
C TRP A 96 11.99 -25.73 -19.04
N ALA A 97 12.42 -24.77 -19.87
CA ALA A 97 12.37 -23.35 -19.54
C ALA A 97 10.93 -22.83 -19.58
N LYS A 98 10.12 -23.32 -20.52
CA LYS A 98 8.68 -23.05 -20.56
C LYS A 98 7.99 -23.52 -19.29
N ALA A 99 8.31 -24.74 -18.83
CA ALA A 99 7.79 -25.28 -17.57
C ALA A 99 8.24 -24.49 -16.33
N GLU A 100 9.50 -24.01 -16.31
CA GLU A 100 10.01 -23.14 -15.26
C GLU A 100 9.20 -21.85 -15.17
N PHE A 101 8.91 -21.19 -16.30
CA PHE A 101 8.09 -19.99 -16.32
C PHE A 101 6.69 -20.22 -15.80
N THR A 102 6.02 -21.30 -16.22
CA THR A 102 4.69 -21.63 -15.68
C THR A 102 4.72 -21.77 -14.16
N THR A 103 5.76 -22.39 -13.61
CA THR A 103 5.93 -22.54 -12.17
C THR A 103 6.15 -21.19 -11.47
N VAL A 104 7.01 -20.33 -12.03
CA VAL A 104 7.29 -18.98 -11.51
C VAL A 104 6.03 -18.10 -11.55
N SER A 105 5.32 -18.11 -12.67
CA SER A 105 4.06 -17.39 -12.87
C SER A 105 3.03 -17.76 -11.80
N ILE A 106 2.87 -19.05 -11.49
CA ILE A 106 1.98 -19.50 -10.41
C ILE A 106 2.43 -18.93 -9.06
N ALA A 107 3.72 -19.03 -8.73
CA ALA A 107 4.26 -18.53 -7.47
C ALA A 107 4.08 -17.01 -7.31
N LEU A 108 4.33 -16.23 -8.37
CA LEU A 108 4.12 -14.78 -8.39
C LEU A 108 2.63 -14.42 -8.28
N GLY A 109 1.76 -15.17 -8.97
CA GLY A 109 0.31 -15.00 -8.89
C GLY A 109 -0.28 -15.26 -7.50
N LEU A 110 0.38 -16.08 -6.67
CA LEU A 110 -0.01 -16.34 -5.29
C LEU A 110 0.47 -15.26 -4.30
N ILE A 111 1.32 -14.32 -4.72
CA ILE A 111 1.79 -13.24 -3.84
C ILE A 111 0.61 -12.44 -3.25
N PRO A 112 -0.33 -11.88 -4.04
CA PRO A 112 -1.37 -11.01 -3.47
C PRO A 112 -2.30 -11.74 -2.48
N PRO A 113 -2.76 -12.97 -2.73
CA PRO A 113 -3.51 -13.74 -1.74
C PRO A 113 -2.70 -14.09 -0.50
N THR A 114 -1.40 -14.38 -0.64
CA THR A 114 -0.55 -14.70 0.52
C THR A 114 -0.31 -13.45 1.38
N LEU A 115 -0.07 -12.31 0.75
CA LEU A 115 0.01 -11.01 1.41
C LEU A 115 -1.32 -10.66 2.10
N LEU A 116 -2.46 -10.99 1.50
CA LEU A 116 -3.78 -10.84 2.14
C LEU A 116 -3.90 -11.66 3.43
N ALA A 117 -3.33 -12.88 3.48
CA ALA A 117 -3.40 -13.74 4.66
C ALA A 117 -2.42 -13.31 5.77
N VAL A 118 -1.22 -12.87 5.38
CA VAL A 118 -0.10 -12.60 6.28
C VAL A 118 0.00 -11.13 6.66
N GLY A 119 -0.46 -10.22 5.83
CA GLY A 119 -0.33 -8.77 6.00
C GLY A 119 -1.18 -8.17 7.13
N PRO A 120 -1.08 -6.85 7.32
CA PRO A 120 -1.87 -6.11 8.29
C PRO A 120 -3.35 -6.06 7.91
N ASP A 121 -4.19 -5.85 8.93
CA ASP A 121 -5.64 -5.77 8.83
C ASP A 121 -6.09 -4.38 8.41
N THR A 122 -7.10 -4.29 7.53
CA THR A 122 -7.72 -3.02 7.15
C THR A 122 -8.29 -2.26 8.35
N SER A 123 -8.95 -2.96 9.27
CA SER A 123 -9.48 -2.37 10.50
C SER A 123 -8.39 -1.92 11.47
N GLY A 124 -7.28 -2.66 11.54
CA GLY A 124 -6.12 -2.29 12.35
C GLY A 124 -5.43 -1.02 11.84
N ILE A 125 -5.20 -0.93 10.53
CA ILE A 125 -4.66 0.27 9.88
C ILE A 125 -5.61 1.46 10.04
N ALA A 126 -6.91 1.24 9.86
CA ALA A 126 -7.91 2.28 10.03
C ALA A 126 -7.97 2.81 11.47
N LEU A 127 -7.84 1.95 12.48
CA LEU A 127 -7.75 2.36 13.88
C LEU A 127 -6.46 3.13 14.17
N LEU A 128 -5.33 2.67 13.64
CA LEU A 128 -4.04 3.33 13.79
C LEU A 128 -4.04 4.72 13.14
N SER A 129 -4.69 4.90 11.99
CA SER A 129 -4.76 6.16 11.25
C SER A 129 -5.58 7.26 11.93
N LEU A 130 -6.36 6.94 12.97
CA LEU A 130 -7.04 7.94 13.80
C LEU A 130 -6.07 8.81 14.59
N ARG A 131 -4.86 8.30 14.87
CA ARG A 131 -3.81 8.99 15.63
C ARG A 131 -2.50 9.14 14.85
N ARG A 132 -1.99 8.06 14.26
CA ARG A 132 -0.70 8.00 13.55
C ARG A 132 -0.90 7.73 12.06
N PRO A 133 -1.49 8.69 11.30
CA PRO A 133 -1.76 8.50 9.88
C PRO A 133 -0.51 8.28 9.02
N LEU A 134 0.65 8.87 9.34
CA LEU A 134 1.85 8.63 8.52
C LEU A 134 2.37 7.21 8.69
N LEU A 135 2.40 6.69 9.92
CA LEU A 135 2.76 5.30 10.15
C LEU A 135 1.76 4.36 9.47
N ALA A 136 0.45 4.60 9.64
CA ALA A 136 -0.59 3.76 9.04
C ALA A 136 -0.48 3.68 7.51
N THR A 137 -0.26 4.83 6.85
CA THR A 137 -0.06 4.88 5.40
C THR A 137 1.23 4.18 4.98
N ALA A 138 2.35 4.39 5.69
CA ALA A 138 3.61 3.70 5.40
C ALA A 138 3.47 2.17 5.52
N LEU A 139 2.79 1.68 6.57
CA LEU A 139 2.53 0.24 6.74
C LEU A 139 1.64 -0.32 5.62
N ALA A 140 0.67 0.46 5.14
CA ALA A 140 -0.16 0.06 4.02
C ALA A 140 0.61 0.00 2.70
N PHE A 141 1.50 0.95 2.43
CA PHE A 141 2.41 0.89 1.27
C PHE A 141 3.39 -0.29 1.36
N GLY A 142 3.87 -0.61 2.56
CA GLY A 142 4.76 -1.74 2.81
C GLY A 142 4.09 -3.11 2.69
N SER A 143 2.76 -3.18 2.60
CA SER A 143 2.00 -4.42 2.38
C SER A 143 0.86 -4.19 1.38
N PRO A 144 1.10 -4.37 0.06
CA PRO A 144 0.17 -3.96 -0.99
C PRO A 144 -1.12 -4.80 -1.10
N ALA A 145 -1.30 -5.80 -0.24
CA ALA A 145 -2.59 -6.44 -0.01
C ALA A 145 -2.88 -6.44 1.49
N LEU A 146 -4.04 -5.90 1.85
CA LEU A 146 -4.48 -5.73 3.24
C LEU A 146 -5.58 -6.73 3.54
N ARG A 147 -5.45 -7.43 4.67
CA ARG A 147 -6.45 -8.41 5.08
C ARG A 147 -7.77 -7.71 5.34
N ILE A 148 -8.84 -8.24 4.76
CA ILE A 148 -10.20 -7.80 5.07
C ILE A 148 -10.48 -8.26 6.51
N GLY A 149 -10.30 -7.35 7.44
CA GLY A 149 -10.42 -7.61 8.87
C GLY A 149 -11.88 -7.61 9.34
N GLN A 150 -12.08 -8.02 10.59
CA GLN A 150 -13.35 -7.82 11.30
C GLN A 150 -13.67 -6.32 11.40
N ASP A 151 -14.95 -6.02 11.60
CA ASP A 151 -15.43 -4.66 11.79
C ASP A 151 -14.56 -3.94 12.86
N PRO A 152 -13.91 -2.81 12.54
CA PRO A 152 -13.09 -2.08 13.50
C PRO A 152 -13.86 -1.74 14.78
N VAL A 153 -15.19 -1.62 14.68
CA VAL A 153 -16.04 -1.37 15.84
C VAL A 153 -16.29 -2.61 16.66
N GLU A 154 -16.22 -3.82 16.13
CA GLU A 154 -16.18 -5.03 16.98
C GLU A 154 -14.87 -5.10 17.77
N ILE A 155 -13.76 -4.66 17.19
CA ILE A 155 -12.47 -4.53 17.90
C ILE A 155 -12.57 -3.49 19.03
N LEU A 156 -13.33 -2.41 18.82
CA LEU A 156 -13.63 -1.39 19.83
C LEU A 156 -14.74 -1.80 20.83
N LYS A 157 -15.75 -2.58 20.42
CA LYS A 157 -16.87 -3.05 21.25
C LYS A 157 -16.48 -4.24 22.13
N SER A 158 -15.53 -5.06 21.67
CA SER A 158 -14.84 -6.04 22.51
C SER A 158 -13.88 -5.37 23.51
N ALA A 159 -13.49 -4.12 23.24
CA ALA A 159 -12.98 -3.24 24.28
C ALA A 159 -14.16 -2.76 25.17
N PRO A 160 -13.96 -2.61 26.50
CA PRO A 160 -15.04 -2.22 27.40
C PRO A 160 -15.68 -0.89 26.99
N LYS A 161 -17.01 -0.80 27.05
CA LYS A 161 -17.84 0.40 26.78
C LYS A 161 -17.58 1.61 27.71
N VAL A 162 -16.63 1.51 28.62
CA VAL A 162 -16.35 2.54 29.61
C VAL A 162 -15.14 3.32 29.13
N MET A 163 -15.42 4.35 28.34
CA MET A 163 -14.43 5.27 27.80
C MET A 163 -14.56 6.59 28.57
N PHE A 164 -13.95 6.64 29.75
CA PHE A 164 -13.84 7.87 30.52
C PHE A 164 -12.42 8.43 30.38
N GLY A 165 -12.39 9.68 29.92
CA GLY A 165 -11.19 10.37 29.51
C GLY A 165 -10.30 10.80 30.67
N VAL A 166 -9.00 10.83 30.37
CA VAL A 166 -8.02 11.60 31.10
C VAL A 166 -7.37 12.56 30.09
N ASP A 167 -7.18 13.81 30.52
CA ASP A 167 -6.49 14.84 29.74
C ASP A 167 -5.17 14.30 29.20
N ALA A 168 -4.95 14.39 27.89
CA ALA A 168 -3.66 14.11 27.29
C ALA A 168 -2.61 15.09 27.82
N ARG A 169 -1.92 14.74 28.91
CA ARG A 169 -0.73 15.46 29.36
C ARG A 169 0.51 15.00 28.60
N PRO A 170 1.50 15.89 28.42
CA PRO A 170 2.49 15.73 27.36
C PRO A 170 3.57 14.74 27.77
N GLY A 171 3.57 13.61 27.08
CA GLY A 171 4.77 12.85 26.78
C GLY A 171 5.39 12.06 27.93
N PRO A 172 6.27 11.12 27.60
CA PRO A 172 7.05 10.40 28.59
C PRO A 172 7.82 11.41 29.45
N SER A 173 7.95 11.11 30.75
CA SER A 173 8.98 11.74 31.60
C SER A 173 10.27 11.90 30.80
N TRP A 174 10.94 13.06 30.88
CA TRP A 174 12.24 13.32 30.21
C TRP A 174 13.22 12.14 30.34
N ARG A 175 13.16 11.42 31.46
CA ARG A 175 13.99 10.24 31.75
C ARG A 175 13.70 9.01 30.88
N ARG A 176 12.48 8.89 30.32
CA ARG A 176 12.02 7.77 29.47
C ARG A 176 11.99 8.10 27.99
N TRP A 177 12.15 9.37 27.60
CA TRP A 177 12.28 9.81 26.21
C TRP A 177 13.24 8.99 25.33
N PRO A 178 14.44 8.57 25.79
CA PRO A 178 15.34 7.80 24.92
C PRO A 178 14.75 6.44 24.52
N ILE A 179 13.97 5.81 25.40
CA ILE A 179 13.30 4.51 25.11
C ILE A 179 12.17 4.73 24.10
N VAL A 180 11.38 5.79 24.29
CA VAL A 180 10.28 6.12 23.38
C VAL A 180 10.80 6.46 21.99
N ALA A 181 11.85 7.28 21.91
CA ALA A 181 12.54 7.60 20.67
C ALA A 181 13.06 6.34 19.97
N ALA A 182 13.66 5.40 20.72
CA ALA A 182 14.13 4.14 20.15
C ALA A 182 13.00 3.31 19.54
N ILE A 183 11.84 3.20 20.20
CA ILE A 183 10.67 2.47 19.67
C ILE A 183 10.19 3.10 18.37
N ILE A 184 10.01 4.43 18.34
CA ILE A 184 9.58 5.16 17.15
C ILE A 184 10.55 4.93 16.00
N VAL A 185 11.85 5.07 16.25
CA VAL A 185 12.89 4.85 15.24
C VAL A 185 12.81 3.44 14.68
N VAL A 186 12.63 2.43 15.53
CA VAL A 186 12.49 1.03 15.10
C VAL A 186 11.23 0.82 14.25
N GLU A 187 10.08 1.35 14.67
CA GLU A 187 8.82 1.22 13.92
C GLU A 187 8.89 1.85 12.54
N TYR A 188 9.39 3.09 12.45
CA TYR A 188 9.57 3.76 11.15
C TYR A 188 10.67 3.13 10.31
N ALA A 189 11.73 2.60 10.91
CA ALA A 189 12.76 1.87 10.17
C ALA A 189 12.19 0.61 9.53
N ILE A 190 11.38 -0.17 10.27
CA ILE A 190 10.70 -1.36 9.73
C ILE A 190 9.72 -0.96 8.63
N ALA A 191 8.89 0.07 8.85
CA ALA A 191 7.93 0.55 7.86
C ALA A 191 8.64 1.06 6.59
N ALA A 192 9.68 1.87 6.72
CA ALA A 192 10.46 2.38 5.59
C ALA A 192 11.18 1.25 4.84
N ALA A 193 11.75 0.27 5.54
CA ALA A 193 12.35 -0.90 4.92
C ALA A 193 11.33 -1.72 4.12
N ALA A 194 10.12 -1.90 4.66
CA ALA A 194 9.03 -2.60 3.96
C ALA A 194 8.57 -1.84 2.70
N VAL A 195 8.39 -0.51 2.78
CA VAL A 195 8.05 0.34 1.63
C VAL A 195 9.15 0.27 0.56
N PHE A 196 10.41 0.42 0.96
CA PHE A 196 11.55 0.33 0.05
C PHE A 196 11.61 -1.04 -0.62
N ASN A 197 11.38 -2.11 0.13
CA ASN A 197 11.34 -3.46 -0.39
C ASN A 197 10.24 -3.65 -1.45
N VAL A 198 9.01 -3.19 -1.16
CA VAL A 198 7.91 -3.22 -2.15
C VAL A 198 8.28 -2.41 -3.39
N ALA A 199 8.79 -1.18 -3.22
CA ALA A 199 9.18 -0.32 -4.34
C ALA A 199 10.27 -0.96 -5.21
N TYR A 200 11.28 -1.58 -4.58
CA TYR A 200 12.36 -2.28 -5.26
C TYR A 200 11.85 -3.48 -6.07
N GLN A 201 11.05 -4.36 -5.44
CA GLN A 201 10.52 -5.55 -6.12
C GLN A 201 9.56 -5.20 -7.25
N VAL A 202 8.70 -4.20 -7.06
CA VAL A 202 7.81 -3.73 -8.12
C VAL A 202 8.60 -3.12 -9.27
N SER A 203 9.64 -2.33 -8.98
CA SER A 203 10.52 -1.77 -10.01
C SER A 203 11.23 -2.87 -10.79
N PHE A 204 11.70 -3.92 -10.10
CA PHE A 204 12.29 -5.11 -10.73
C PHE A 204 11.28 -5.79 -11.68
N LEU A 205 10.06 -6.06 -11.22
CA LEU A 205 9.01 -6.68 -12.03
C LEU A 205 8.53 -5.79 -13.19
N THR A 206 8.59 -4.47 -13.03
CA THR A 206 8.18 -3.50 -14.07
C THR A 206 9.22 -3.37 -15.17
N TYR A 207 10.51 -3.27 -14.82
CA TYR A 207 11.55 -2.95 -15.81
C TYR A 207 12.34 -4.15 -16.32
N GLN A 208 12.37 -5.25 -15.58
CA GLN A 208 13.18 -6.44 -15.89
C GLN A 208 12.35 -7.70 -16.16
N ALA A 209 11.01 -7.58 -16.13
CA ALA A 209 10.11 -8.68 -16.46
C ALA A 209 9.02 -8.23 -17.44
N VAL A 210 8.44 -9.19 -18.17
CA VAL A 210 7.40 -8.95 -19.16
C VAL A 210 6.06 -9.41 -18.60
N CYS A 211 5.11 -8.49 -18.47
CA CYS A 211 3.74 -8.82 -18.06
C CYS A 211 2.84 -8.97 -19.30
N TRP A 212 2.45 -10.20 -19.61
CA TRP A 212 1.61 -10.50 -20.78
C TRP A 212 0.21 -9.90 -20.68
N ALA A 213 -0.41 -9.97 -19.50
CA ALA A 213 -1.71 -9.34 -19.27
C ALA A 213 -1.65 -7.84 -19.53
N ALA A 214 -0.52 -7.19 -19.22
CA ALA A 214 -0.39 -5.76 -19.43
C ALA A 214 -0.34 -5.36 -20.91
N ILE A 215 0.36 -6.15 -21.74
CA ILE A 215 0.42 -6.00 -23.21
C ILE A 215 -0.99 -6.03 -23.82
N GLN A 216 -1.90 -6.83 -23.24
CA GLN A 216 -3.27 -7.00 -23.75
C GLN A 216 -4.27 -6.00 -23.14
N LEU A 217 -4.15 -5.69 -21.84
CA LEU A 217 -5.14 -4.89 -21.11
C LEU A 217 -4.88 -3.38 -21.17
N PHE A 218 -3.61 -2.95 -21.22
CA PHE A 218 -3.26 -1.53 -21.18
C PHE A 218 -2.95 -1.02 -22.58
N GLN A 219 -3.98 -0.54 -23.27
CA GLN A 219 -3.85 0.09 -24.59
C GLN A 219 -3.94 1.62 -24.49
N THR A 220 -3.29 2.21 -23.48
CA THR A 220 -3.40 3.65 -23.20
C THR A 220 -2.28 4.45 -23.86
N PRO A 221 -2.59 5.60 -24.51
CA PRO A 221 -1.58 6.37 -25.24
C PRO A 221 -0.52 7.05 -24.35
N LEU A 222 -0.83 7.29 -23.06
CA LEU A 222 0.05 8.04 -22.14
C LEU A 222 0.90 7.16 -21.23
N VAL A 223 0.54 5.89 -21.04
CA VAL A 223 1.19 5.05 -20.02
C VAL A 223 1.68 3.76 -20.66
N PRO A 224 2.96 3.41 -20.47
CA PRO A 224 3.50 2.18 -21.01
C PRO A 224 2.93 0.96 -20.28
N GLU A 225 2.86 -0.16 -20.99
CA GLU A 225 2.46 -1.48 -20.53
C GLU A 225 3.24 -1.95 -19.30
N THR A 226 4.50 -1.51 -19.18
CA THR A 226 5.37 -1.81 -18.02
C THR A 226 4.83 -1.32 -16.68
N ALA A 227 3.98 -0.28 -16.69
CA ALA A 227 3.49 0.33 -15.47
C ALA A 227 2.45 -0.52 -14.73
N ALA A 228 2.03 -1.68 -15.26
CA ALA A 228 0.98 -2.49 -14.66
C ALA A 228 1.24 -2.93 -13.20
N PRO A 229 2.43 -3.47 -12.83
CA PRO A 229 2.74 -3.78 -11.43
C PRO A 229 2.79 -2.54 -10.53
N LEU A 230 3.23 -1.38 -11.07
CA LEU A 230 3.19 -0.11 -10.35
C LEU A 230 1.75 0.33 -10.07
N PHE A 231 0.86 0.23 -11.05
CA PHE A 231 -0.56 0.55 -10.86
C PHE A 231 -1.21 -0.31 -9.81
N TRP A 232 -0.89 -1.60 -9.77
CA TRP A 232 -1.35 -2.48 -8.70
C TRP A 232 -0.98 -1.89 -7.33
N VAL A 233 0.30 -1.59 -7.07
CA VAL A 233 0.68 -1.00 -5.76
C VAL A 233 0.06 0.39 -5.53
N LEU A 234 -0.08 1.22 -6.56
CA LEU A 234 -0.67 2.56 -6.43
C LEU A 234 -2.17 2.52 -6.09
N ILE A 235 -2.91 1.49 -6.52
CA ILE A 235 -4.34 1.33 -6.21
C ILE A 235 -4.58 1.06 -4.71
N VAL A 236 -3.57 0.61 -3.97
CA VAL A 236 -3.65 0.44 -2.51
C VAL A 236 -3.96 1.76 -1.81
N VAL A 237 -3.45 2.87 -2.35
CA VAL A 237 -3.58 4.22 -1.77
C VAL A 237 -5.04 4.67 -1.66
N PRO A 238 -5.84 4.72 -2.74
CA PRO A 238 -7.25 5.05 -2.62
C PRO A 238 -8.00 4.04 -1.74
N VAL A 239 -7.64 2.74 -1.79
CA VAL A 239 -8.28 1.73 -0.92
C VAL A 239 -8.05 2.04 0.55
N THR A 240 -6.84 2.39 0.95
CA THR A 240 -6.53 2.74 2.34
C THR A 240 -7.25 4.01 2.76
N PHE A 241 -7.29 5.03 1.90
CA PHE A 241 -8.05 6.25 2.19
C PHE A 241 -9.54 5.98 2.36
N MET A 242 -10.12 5.08 1.57
CA MET A 242 -11.52 4.67 1.73
C MET A 242 -11.74 3.94 3.07
N CYS A 243 -10.82 3.08 3.49
CA CYS A 243 -10.86 2.44 4.82
C CYS A 243 -10.78 3.47 5.96
N GLU A 244 -9.87 4.44 5.87
CA GLU A 244 -9.76 5.53 6.85
C GLU A 244 -11.02 6.40 6.89
N TYR A 245 -11.61 6.66 5.73
CA TYR A 245 -12.86 7.41 5.65
C TYR A 245 -14.02 6.65 6.29
N ALA A 246 -14.12 5.34 6.04
CA ALA A 246 -15.14 4.48 6.62
C ALA A 246 -15.13 4.52 8.16
N ILE A 247 -13.94 4.50 8.78
CA ILE A 247 -13.83 4.51 10.24
C ILE A 247 -14.08 5.90 10.82
N ARG A 248 -13.63 6.98 10.16
CA ARG A 248 -13.86 8.36 10.61
C ARG A 248 -15.33 8.76 10.51
N TRP A 249 -16.06 8.18 9.57
CA TRP A 249 -17.52 8.33 9.52
C TRP A 249 -18.15 7.77 10.80
N ARG A 250 -17.68 6.61 11.28
CA ARG A 250 -18.32 5.89 12.40
C ARG A 250 -17.83 6.29 13.78
N VAL A 251 -16.58 6.75 13.88
CA VAL A 251 -15.91 7.06 15.14
C VAL A 251 -15.84 8.57 15.30
N LYS A 252 -16.71 9.11 16.17
CA LYS A 252 -16.62 10.51 16.61
C LYS A 252 -15.82 10.59 17.90
N LYS A 253 -14.92 11.58 17.97
CA LYS A 253 -14.24 11.94 19.21
C LYS A 253 -15.26 12.63 20.12
N ARG A 254 -15.46 12.12 21.34
CA ARG A 254 -16.33 12.81 22.31
C ARG A 254 -15.52 13.87 23.04
N ALA A 255 -15.98 15.12 23.03
CA ALA A 255 -15.44 16.16 23.92
C ALA A 255 -15.89 15.86 25.35
N TYR A 256 -14.97 15.95 26.31
CA TYR A 256 -15.26 15.71 27.72
C TYR A 256 -16.13 16.84 28.30
N GLU A 257 -17.26 16.48 28.91
CA GLU A 257 -18.27 17.42 29.42
C GLU A 257 -18.07 17.76 30.91
N GLY A 258 -16.91 17.44 31.50
CA GLY A 258 -16.62 17.62 32.93
C GLY A 258 -15.41 18.50 33.26
N SER A 259 -14.77 19.15 32.28
CA SER A 259 -13.68 20.10 32.57
C SER A 259 -14.27 21.46 32.93
N SER A 260 -14.72 21.59 34.17
CA SER A 260 -15.03 22.88 34.81
C SER A 260 -13.76 23.67 35.15
N LEU A 261 -12.76 23.63 34.25
CA LEU A 261 -11.60 24.52 34.29
C LEU A 261 -11.78 25.50 33.15
N GLU A 262 -12.47 26.58 33.50
CA GLU A 262 -12.41 27.88 32.86
C GLU A 262 -12.30 27.83 31.33
N THR A 263 -13.46 27.74 30.69
CA THR A 263 -13.70 28.28 29.35
C THR A 263 -13.61 29.81 29.39
N GLY A 264 -12.52 30.34 29.92
CA GLY A 264 -12.08 31.71 29.76
C GLY A 264 -11.07 31.72 28.63
N SER A 265 -11.51 32.23 27.47
CA SER A 265 -10.67 32.63 26.33
C SER A 265 -9.83 31.50 25.70
N ASP A 266 -10.09 31.07 24.47
CA ASP A 266 -9.57 31.80 23.33
C ASP A 266 -10.04 31.14 22.03
N THR A 267 -10.91 31.83 21.30
CA THR A 267 -10.98 31.77 19.83
C THR A 267 -9.75 32.46 19.21
N THR A 268 -8.58 32.32 19.82
CA THR A 268 -7.32 32.76 19.23
C THR A 268 -7.00 31.77 18.13
N THR A 269 -7.03 32.26 16.91
CA THR A 269 -6.53 31.63 15.69
C THR A 269 -5.20 30.93 16.01
N ARG A 270 -5.27 29.63 16.35
CA ARG A 270 -4.07 28.82 16.62
C ARG A 270 -3.19 28.97 15.41
N SER A 271 -1.99 29.50 15.60
CA SER A 271 -1.06 29.69 14.50
C SER A 271 -0.85 28.33 13.81
N PRO A 272 -0.72 28.29 12.48
CA PRO A 272 -0.56 27.04 11.75
C PRO A 272 0.64 26.23 12.26
N ILE A 273 1.65 26.90 12.83
CA ILE A 273 2.84 26.28 13.41
C ILE A 273 2.51 25.46 14.67
N PHE A 274 1.71 26.00 15.60
CA PHE A 274 1.32 25.26 16.80
C PHE A 274 0.44 24.05 16.46
N TRP A 275 -0.40 24.15 15.43
CA TRP A 275 -1.20 23.02 14.94
C TRP A 275 -0.32 21.92 14.30
N VAL A 276 0.67 22.29 13.48
CA VAL A 276 1.63 21.32 12.90
C VAL A 276 2.48 20.68 14.00
N ALA A 277 2.95 21.44 14.98
CA ALA A 277 3.74 20.91 16.08
C ALA A 277 2.94 19.89 16.92
N ASP A 278 1.68 20.20 17.25
CA ASP A 278 0.78 19.28 17.95
C ASP A 278 0.52 18.00 17.14
N TRP A 279 0.33 18.13 15.81
CA TRP A 279 0.19 16.98 14.92
C TRP A 279 1.46 16.11 14.86
N VAL A 280 2.65 16.71 14.73
CA VAL A 280 3.93 15.98 14.73
C VAL A 280 4.17 15.30 16.07
N CYS A 281 3.90 15.97 17.19
CA CYS A 281 3.97 15.37 18.52
C CYS A 281 3.01 14.19 18.66
N SER A 282 1.80 14.28 18.09
CA SER A 282 0.81 13.20 18.12
C SER A 282 1.25 11.98 17.30
N GLU A 283 1.93 12.19 16.18
CA GLU A 283 2.49 11.15 15.31
C GLU A 283 3.71 10.46 15.96
N LEU A 284 4.53 11.23 16.68
CA LEU A 284 5.73 10.77 17.39
C LEU A 284 5.44 10.25 18.80
N THR A 285 4.19 9.97 19.15
CA THR A 285 3.84 9.37 20.45
C THR A 285 3.19 8.00 20.22
N PRO A 286 3.90 6.89 20.45
CA PRO A 286 3.36 5.53 20.35
C PRO A 286 2.19 5.31 21.29
N TRP A 287 1.29 4.38 20.98
CA TRP A 287 0.09 4.15 21.81
C TRP A 287 0.45 3.82 23.26
N MET A 288 1.56 3.12 23.51
CA MET A 288 2.06 2.78 24.86
C MET A 288 2.15 3.95 25.86
N TYR A 289 2.34 5.19 25.39
CA TYR A 289 2.57 6.36 26.27
C TYR A 289 1.41 7.35 26.29
N VAL A 290 0.23 6.93 25.84
CA VAL A 290 -0.97 7.75 25.69
C VAL A 290 -1.90 7.62 26.90
N GLU A 291 -2.38 8.76 27.40
CA GLU A 291 -3.58 8.82 28.26
C GLU A 291 -4.83 8.89 27.38
N THR A 292 -5.85 8.09 27.72
CA THR A 292 -6.85 7.59 26.78
C THR A 292 -7.86 8.62 26.26
N TYR A 293 -8.32 8.37 25.03
CA TYR A 293 -9.43 9.09 24.42
C TYR A 293 -10.70 8.24 24.43
N GLY A 294 -11.82 8.87 24.75
CA GLY A 294 -13.13 8.26 24.54
C GLY A 294 -13.58 8.37 23.08
N PHE A 295 -13.76 7.22 22.44
CA PHE A 295 -14.42 7.06 21.16
C PHE A 295 -15.92 6.79 21.37
N GLN A 296 -16.77 7.51 20.66
CA GLN A 296 -18.18 7.15 20.58
C GLN A 296 -18.44 6.58 19.19
N THR A 297 -19.01 5.37 19.15
CA THR A 297 -19.41 4.71 17.91
C THR A 297 -20.84 5.11 17.61
N GLU A 298 -21.09 5.65 16.42
CA GLU A 298 -22.45 5.89 15.94
C GLU A 298 -23.11 4.59 15.46
N ASP A 299 -24.45 4.58 15.49
CA ASP A 299 -25.28 3.47 15.03
C ASP A 299 -25.15 3.24 13.52
N GLU A 300 -25.36 1.99 13.11
CA GLU A 300 -25.15 1.51 11.75
C GLU A 300 -26.24 2.04 10.81
N GLY A 301 -25.93 3.10 10.07
CA GLY A 301 -26.78 3.58 8.97
C GLY A 301 -26.61 2.72 7.70
N PRO A 302 -27.65 2.56 6.86
CA PRO A 302 -27.59 1.77 5.63
C PRO A 302 -26.54 2.29 4.62
N ALA A 303 -26.28 3.61 4.61
CA ALA A 303 -25.26 4.22 3.75
C ALA A 303 -23.84 3.79 4.12
N TRP A 304 -23.55 3.67 5.42
CA TRP A 304 -22.25 3.20 5.90
C TRP A 304 -22.04 1.73 5.58
N LEU A 305 -23.10 0.92 5.71
CA LEU A 305 -23.07 -0.49 5.34
C LEU A 305 -22.75 -0.67 3.85
N LEU A 306 -23.47 0.05 2.98
CA LEU A 306 -23.22 0.05 1.53
C LEU A 306 -21.77 0.45 1.20
N PHE A 307 -21.26 1.51 1.85
CA PHE A 307 -19.89 1.97 1.64
C PHE A 307 -18.86 0.91 2.05
N THR A 308 -19.07 0.24 3.18
CA THR A 308 -18.18 -0.83 3.66
C THR A 308 -18.17 -2.03 2.71
N TYR A 309 -19.34 -2.43 2.18
CA TYR A 309 -19.42 -3.46 1.14
C TYR A 309 -18.66 -3.06 -0.13
N PHE A 310 -18.78 -1.81 -0.56
CA PHE A 310 -18.05 -1.29 -1.71
C PHE A 310 -16.53 -1.34 -1.51
N VAL A 311 -16.04 -0.92 -0.33
CA VAL A 311 -14.62 -1.00 0.03
C VAL A 311 -14.12 -2.45 0.04
N ASN A 312 -14.88 -3.38 0.62
CA ASN A 312 -14.54 -4.80 0.63
C ASN A 312 -14.50 -5.39 -0.78
N LEU A 313 -15.45 -5.03 -1.65
CA LEU A 313 -15.47 -5.46 -3.05
C LEU A 313 -14.26 -4.90 -3.81
N THR A 314 -13.90 -3.64 -3.59
CA THR A 314 -12.72 -3.02 -4.20
C THR A 314 -11.43 -3.69 -3.70
N SER A 315 -11.34 -3.99 -2.41
CA SER A 315 -10.20 -4.72 -1.85
C SER A 315 -10.06 -6.12 -2.45
N LEU A 316 -11.17 -6.85 -2.64
CA LEU A 316 -11.18 -8.15 -3.30
C LEU A 316 -10.76 -8.03 -4.76
N ALA A 317 -11.33 -7.07 -5.50
CA ALA A 317 -10.99 -6.82 -6.90
C ALA A 317 -9.51 -6.47 -7.07
N HIS A 318 -8.96 -5.66 -6.16
CA HIS A 318 -7.53 -5.28 -6.13
C HIS A 318 -6.61 -6.50 -5.95
N VAL A 319 -6.95 -7.41 -5.03
CA VAL A 319 -6.19 -8.66 -4.85
C VAL A 319 -6.27 -9.55 -6.08
N LEU A 320 -7.47 -9.74 -6.65
CA LEU A 320 -7.67 -10.55 -7.86
C LEU A 320 -6.91 -9.97 -9.06
N MET A 321 -6.99 -8.66 -9.26
CA MET A 321 -6.25 -7.95 -10.28
C MET A 321 -4.74 -8.14 -10.11
N GLY A 322 -4.23 -8.01 -8.88
CA GLY A 322 -2.83 -8.32 -8.57
C GLY A 322 -2.44 -9.75 -8.97
N SER A 323 -3.27 -10.74 -8.63
CA SER A 323 -2.99 -12.14 -8.93
C SER A 323 -2.92 -12.38 -10.44
N ILE A 324 -3.84 -11.77 -11.21
CA ILE A 324 -3.86 -11.87 -12.67
C ILE A 324 -2.60 -11.21 -13.27
N LEU A 325 -2.25 -10.00 -12.82
CA LEU A 325 -1.09 -9.27 -13.33
C LEU A 325 0.22 -10.01 -13.02
N LEU A 326 0.42 -10.43 -11.77
CA LEU A 326 1.65 -11.10 -11.33
C LEU A 326 1.77 -12.53 -11.88
N SER A 327 0.66 -13.25 -12.07
CA SER A 327 0.69 -14.56 -12.74
C SER A 327 0.98 -14.47 -14.23
N SER A 328 0.81 -13.30 -14.83
CA SER A 328 1.12 -13.09 -16.25
C SER A 328 2.55 -12.58 -16.47
N ILE A 329 3.41 -12.61 -15.45
CA ILE A 329 4.81 -12.21 -15.56
C ILE A 329 5.66 -13.38 -16.06
N PHE A 330 6.42 -13.11 -17.11
CA PHE A 330 7.37 -14.02 -17.75
C PHE A 330 8.79 -13.46 -17.76
N PHE A 331 9.76 -14.30 -18.14
CA PHE A 331 11.19 -13.99 -18.23
C PHE A 331 11.88 -13.64 -16.89
N VAL A 332 11.33 -14.16 -15.80
CA VAL A 332 11.95 -14.13 -14.47
C VAL A 332 12.43 -15.54 -14.14
N GLY A 333 13.74 -15.69 -13.87
CA GLY A 333 14.29 -16.97 -13.43
C GLY A 333 13.78 -17.40 -12.06
N PHE A 334 13.71 -18.71 -11.81
CA PHE A 334 13.14 -19.29 -10.59
C PHE A 334 13.75 -18.74 -9.30
N ARG A 335 15.08 -18.61 -9.25
CA ARG A 335 15.79 -18.06 -8.08
C ARG A 335 15.33 -16.63 -7.75
N ASN A 336 15.22 -15.77 -8.76
CA ASN A 336 14.80 -14.38 -8.57
C ASN A 336 13.34 -14.32 -8.13
N ALA A 337 12.48 -15.16 -8.68
CA ALA A 337 11.08 -15.26 -8.25
C ALA A 337 10.95 -15.64 -6.77
N VAL A 338 11.71 -16.63 -6.29
CA VAL A 338 11.71 -17.03 -4.87
C VAL A 338 12.18 -15.89 -3.97
N ILE A 339 13.24 -15.18 -4.37
CA ILE A 339 13.73 -14.00 -3.63
C ILE A 339 12.64 -12.91 -3.58
N THR A 340 11.98 -12.62 -4.70
CA THR A 340 10.89 -11.65 -4.78
C THR A 340 9.72 -12.04 -3.88
N VAL A 341 9.25 -13.29 -3.93
CA VAL A 341 8.15 -13.78 -3.08
C VAL A 341 8.51 -13.67 -1.61
N THR A 342 9.68 -14.21 -1.21
CA THR A 342 10.09 -14.23 0.21
C THR A 342 10.31 -12.84 0.79
N THR A 343 10.87 -11.92 -0.01
CA THR A 343 11.07 -10.53 0.42
C THR A 343 9.76 -9.76 0.55
N PHE A 344 8.79 -9.94 -0.36
CA PHE A 344 7.44 -9.39 -0.19
C PHE A 344 6.79 -9.85 1.12
N LEU A 345 6.89 -11.16 1.41
CA LEU A 345 6.35 -11.74 2.65
C LEU A 345 7.06 -11.20 3.90
N ALA A 346 8.38 -11.06 3.87
CA ALA A 346 9.14 -10.51 4.99
C ALA A 346 8.73 -9.05 5.30
N GLY A 347 8.53 -8.23 4.27
CA GLY A 347 8.03 -6.85 4.41
C GLY A 347 6.63 -6.82 5.05
N ALA A 348 5.70 -7.63 4.55
CA ALA A 348 4.34 -7.70 5.08
C ALA A 348 4.28 -8.22 6.52
N LEU A 349 5.10 -9.21 6.86
CA LEU A 349 5.28 -9.68 8.24
C LEU A 349 5.79 -8.55 9.14
N GLY A 350 6.80 -7.80 8.69
CA GLY A 350 7.30 -6.62 9.40
C GLY A 350 6.20 -5.60 9.66
N CYS A 351 5.41 -5.26 8.64
CA CYS A 351 4.28 -4.35 8.79
C CYS A 351 3.23 -4.87 9.78
N ARG A 352 2.91 -6.16 9.73
CA ARG A 352 1.96 -6.78 10.65
C ARG A 352 2.47 -6.78 12.09
N LEU A 353 3.77 -7.01 12.32
CA LEU A 353 4.36 -6.96 13.65
C LEU A 353 4.23 -5.57 14.27
N VAL A 354 4.55 -4.52 13.51
CA VAL A 354 4.40 -3.12 13.96
C VAL A 354 2.94 -2.81 14.28
N MET A 355 2.01 -3.14 13.37
CA MET A 355 0.58 -2.93 13.61
C MET A 355 0.08 -3.70 14.84
N SER A 356 0.47 -4.97 14.99
CA SER A 356 0.05 -5.81 16.12
C SER A 356 0.59 -5.28 17.44
N PHE A 357 1.82 -4.77 17.46
CA PHE A 357 2.41 -4.13 18.62
C PHE A 357 1.61 -2.91 19.06
N GLU A 358 1.28 -2.01 18.12
CA GLU A 358 0.52 -0.80 18.43
C GLU A 358 -0.91 -1.10 18.91
N LEU A 359 -1.61 -2.01 18.24
CA LEU A 359 -2.95 -2.43 18.64
C LEU A 359 -2.96 -3.18 19.98
N TYR A 360 -1.90 -3.94 20.28
CA TYR A 360 -1.76 -4.62 21.57
C TYR A 360 -1.68 -3.60 22.72
N TRP A 361 -0.85 -2.56 22.57
CA TRP A 361 -0.72 -1.53 23.60
C TRP A 361 -1.98 -0.70 23.76
N MET A 362 -2.63 -0.37 22.65
CA MET A 362 -3.94 0.26 22.66
C MET A 362 -4.94 -0.58 23.48
N LYS A 363 -5.07 -1.89 23.21
CA LYS A 363 -5.96 -2.79 23.98
C LYS A 363 -5.57 -2.91 25.46
N ARG A 364 -4.27 -3.00 25.75
CA ARG A 364 -3.76 -3.17 27.11
C ARG A 364 -4.05 -1.96 27.99
N GLN A 365 -3.91 -0.75 27.46
CA GLN A 365 -4.25 0.47 28.19
C GLN A 365 -5.73 0.53 28.56
N TYR A 366 -6.62 0.21 27.61
CA TYR A 366 -8.06 0.11 27.89
C TYR A 366 -8.40 -0.93 28.97
N GLY A 367 -7.69 -2.06 29.00
CA GLY A 367 -7.89 -3.08 30.04
C GLY A 367 -7.46 -2.63 31.43
N TRP A 368 -6.41 -1.80 31.51
CA TRP A 368 -5.85 -1.29 32.77
C TRP A 368 -6.75 -0.22 33.42
N GLU A 369 -7.32 0.67 32.62
CA GLU A 369 -8.25 1.70 33.10
C GLU A 369 -9.53 1.10 33.67
N ARG A 370 -10.06 0.06 33.03
CA ARG A 370 -11.21 -0.71 33.57
C ARG A 370 -10.96 -1.19 35.01
N LEU A 371 -9.77 -1.72 35.31
CA LEU A 371 -9.44 -2.22 36.64
C LEU A 371 -9.35 -1.09 37.67
N HIS A 372 -8.92 0.10 37.24
CA HIS A 372 -8.89 1.28 38.09
C HIS A 372 -10.28 1.86 38.34
N ASP A 373 -11.14 1.89 37.32
CA ASP A 373 -12.51 2.40 37.43
C ASP A 373 -13.37 1.50 38.31
N LEU A 374 -13.28 0.18 38.17
CA LEU A 374 -13.99 -0.77 39.04
C LEU A 374 -13.58 -0.58 40.51
N LYS A 375 -12.29 -0.46 40.79
CA LYS A 375 -11.79 -0.19 42.15
C LYS A 375 -12.25 1.16 42.69
N ARG A 376 -12.39 2.17 41.84
CA ARG A 376 -12.87 3.51 42.24
C ARG A 376 -14.36 3.48 42.55
N GLN A 377 -15.15 2.74 41.76
CA GLN A 377 -16.58 2.60 41.97
C GLN A 377 -16.89 1.82 43.26
N ASP A 378 -16.17 0.74 43.52
CA ASP A 378 -16.26 -0.03 44.78
C ASP A 378 -15.87 0.81 46.02
N SER A 379 -14.99 1.81 45.86
CA SER A 379 -14.55 2.70 46.94
C SER A 379 -15.50 3.87 47.25
N VAL A 380 -16.51 4.12 46.40
CA VAL A 380 -17.51 5.19 46.60
C VAL A 380 -18.81 4.63 47.21
N GLU A 381 -19.01 3.31 47.19
CA GLU A 381 -20.15 2.63 47.82
C GLU A 381 -19.90 2.18 49.27
N ILE A 382 -18.82 2.64 49.92
CA ILE A 382 -18.50 2.43 51.34
C ILE A 382 -18.51 3.78 52.05
#